data_AF-V5I5M0-F1
#
_entry.id   AF-V5I5M0-F1
#
_cell.length_a   1.000
_cell.length_b   1.000
_cell.length_c   1.000
_cell.angle_alpha   90.00
_cell.angle_beta   90.00
_cell.angle_gamma   90.00
#
_symmetry.space_group_name_H-M   'P 1'
#
loop_
_entity.id
_entity.type
_entity.pdbx_description
1 polymer ?
#
loop_
_entity_poly.entity_id
_entity_poly.type
_entity_poly.pdbx_seq_one_letter_code
_entity_poly.pdbx_strand_id
1 'polypeptide(L)'
;MRERLYSTAKVAGRWSVKIRDGIVKPVQAGIPDLDGKSDTNNEDENLPERDMLATSTRFPCHTVSRLLEDSFFLPPVQPDIAKFSHRRFLENSIGYHFKDLDLLNEAFLAAGASSAENYTYPSFDGNKRLAFVGDSVLRLMVADEWFPSGTGTASANKLLEEYGSNEKLSETAKAHRLQDYLIRNPAQRGVDARTTLASTTEAVIGAVWIDSGKDLVATRRVVKKLGLLPKPLIR
;
A
#
# COMPACT_ATOMS: atom_id res chain seq x y z
N MET A 1 -37.83 -4.80 4.11
CA MET A 1 -37.34 -5.21 2.77
C MET A 1 -37.00 -3.97 1.96
N ARG A 2 -35.77 -3.89 1.43
CA ARG A 2 -35.37 -3.27 0.14
C ARG A 2 -33.85 -3.34 0.03
N GLU A 3 -33.37 -4.31 -0.72
CA GLU A 3 -31.95 -4.51 -1.00
C GLU A 3 -31.42 -3.40 -1.90
N ARG A 4 -30.13 -3.06 -1.79
CA ARG A 4 -29.43 -2.21 -2.76
C ARG A 4 -28.43 -3.07 -3.53
N LEU A 5 -28.91 -3.71 -4.59
CA LEU A 5 -28.06 -4.44 -5.53
C LEU A 5 -27.28 -3.43 -6.39
N TYR A 6 -25.98 -3.31 -6.13
CA TYR A 6 -25.05 -2.57 -6.98
C TYR A 6 -24.53 -3.50 -8.08
N SER A 7 -24.92 -3.26 -9.33
CA SER A 7 -24.39 -3.99 -10.49
C SER A 7 -23.22 -3.23 -11.12
N THR A 8 -22.06 -3.88 -11.20
CA THR A 8 -20.83 -3.34 -11.80
C THR A 8 -20.51 -4.05 -13.12
N ALA A 9 -20.86 -3.41 -14.24
CA ALA A 9 -20.49 -3.88 -15.58
C ALA A 9 -19.14 -3.26 -16.02
N LYS A 10 -18.18 -4.10 -16.39
CA LYS A 10 -16.83 -3.68 -16.83
C LYS A 10 -16.80 -3.44 -18.34
N VAL A 11 -16.65 -2.19 -18.77
CA VAL A 11 -16.46 -1.82 -20.19
C VAL A 11 -15.23 -0.94 -20.34
N ALA A 12 -14.33 -1.30 -21.28
CA ALA A 12 -13.25 -0.47 -21.81
C ALA A 12 -12.40 0.34 -20.80
N GLY A 13 -12.03 -0.26 -19.66
CA GLY A 13 -10.90 0.19 -18.85
C GLY A 13 -11.03 1.53 -18.10
N ARG A 14 -12.22 2.14 -18.02
CA ARG A 14 -12.44 3.41 -17.29
C ARG A 14 -13.61 3.32 -16.32
N TRP A 15 -13.37 3.61 -15.05
CA TRP A 15 -14.42 3.74 -14.04
C TRP A 15 -15.25 5.00 -14.30
N SER A 16 -16.58 4.85 -14.39
CA SER A 16 -17.52 5.94 -14.64
C SER A 16 -18.76 5.78 -13.78
N VAL A 17 -18.95 6.65 -12.78
CA VAL A 17 -20.16 6.69 -11.96
C VAL A 17 -21.24 7.50 -12.67
N LYS A 18 -22.29 6.84 -13.15
CA LYS A 18 -23.49 7.54 -13.64
C LYS A 18 -24.39 7.93 -12.47
N ILE A 19 -24.32 9.20 -12.07
CA ILE A 19 -25.42 9.87 -11.36
C ILE A 19 -26.44 10.29 -12.42
N ARG A 20 -27.74 10.17 -12.10
CA ARG A 20 -28.83 10.64 -12.97
C ARG A 20 -29.21 12.07 -12.60
N ASP A 21 -29.70 12.78 -13.61
CA ASP A 21 -30.44 14.05 -13.52
C ASP A 21 -29.63 15.29 -13.07
N GLY A 22 -29.13 16.05 -14.06
CA GLY A 22 -28.42 17.32 -13.86
C GLY A 22 -27.67 17.76 -15.13
N ILE A 23 -28.06 18.89 -15.73
CA ILE A 23 -27.55 19.37 -17.03
C ILE A 23 -26.04 19.70 -16.97
N VAL A 24 -25.27 19.17 -17.92
CA VAL A 24 -23.85 19.54 -18.13
C VAL A 24 -23.75 20.63 -19.19
N LYS A 25 -22.96 21.67 -18.92
CA LYS A 25 -22.35 22.54 -19.94
C LYS A 25 -20.84 22.31 -19.97
N PRO A 26 -20.18 22.30 -21.14
CA PRO A 26 -18.73 22.15 -21.22
C PRO A 26 -18.02 23.40 -20.70
N VAL A 27 -16.91 23.22 -19.99
CA VAL A 27 -15.96 24.29 -19.66
C VAL A 27 -14.88 24.31 -20.73
N GLN A 28 -14.82 25.38 -21.51
CA GLN A 28 -13.75 25.61 -22.48
C GLN A 28 -12.48 26.00 -21.71
N ALA A 29 -11.35 25.31 -21.94
CA ALA A 29 -10.06 25.71 -21.37
C ALA A 29 -9.46 26.86 -22.20
N GLY A 30 -9.76 28.10 -21.80
CA GLY A 30 -9.12 29.29 -22.36
C GLY A 30 -7.73 29.51 -21.75
N ILE A 31 -6.74 29.75 -22.61
CA ILE A 31 -5.44 30.29 -22.20
C ILE A 31 -5.65 31.79 -21.90
N PRO A 32 -5.17 32.32 -20.77
CA PRO A 32 -5.20 33.76 -20.53
C PRO A 32 -4.07 34.46 -21.29
N ASP A 33 -4.42 35.32 -22.23
CA ASP A 33 -3.49 36.34 -22.73
C ASP A 33 -3.13 37.31 -21.59
N LEU A 34 -1.85 37.68 -21.51
CA LEU A 34 -1.35 38.69 -20.59
C LEU A 34 -0.51 39.71 -21.38
N ASP A 35 -1.08 40.88 -21.60
CA ASP A 35 -0.45 41.97 -22.36
C ASP A 35 -0.55 43.28 -21.57
N GLY A 36 0.55 44.03 -21.48
CA GLY A 36 0.57 45.40 -20.95
C GLY A 36 1.36 45.70 -19.67
N LYS A 37 2.66 45.97 -19.82
CA LYS A 37 3.39 47.19 -19.35
C LYS A 37 3.56 47.46 -17.82
N SER A 38 4.61 48.13 -17.33
CA SER A 38 5.77 48.81 -17.97
C SER A 38 7.01 48.86 -17.03
N ASP A 39 8.12 49.44 -17.53
CA ASP A 39 9.24 50.07 -16.80
C ASP A 39 10.24 49.16 -16.05
N THR A 40 11.56 49.38 -16.06
CA THR A 40 12.45 50.32 -16.78
C THR A 40 13.90 49.80 -16.66
N ASN A 41 14.75 50.00 -17.70
CA ASN A 41 16.24 50.11 -17.66
C ASN A 41 17.02 48.92 -17.03
N ASN A 42 18.22 48.48 -17.42
CA ASN A 42 19.35 48.97 -18.25
C ASN A 42 20.24 47.69 -18.54
N GLU A 43 21.25 47.53 -19.41
CA GLU A 43 22.16 48.39 -20.21
C GLU A 43 22.48 47.70 -21.58
N ASP A 44 23.36 48.30 -22.39
CA ASP A 44 23.81 47.83 -23.71
C ASP A 44 24.99 46.83 -23.68
N GLU A 45 25.14 46.00 -24.74
CA GLU A 45 26.24 46.09 -25.73
C GLU A 45 26.42 44.83 -26.61
N ASN A 46 26.64 45.05 -27.92
CA ASN A 46 27.60 44.42 -28.87
C ASN A 46 27.88 42.88 -28.88
N LEU A 47 28.09 42.17 -29.99
CA LEU A 47 28.03 42.39 -31.47
C LEU A 47 27.97 40.97 -32.16
N PRO A 48 28.09 40.72 -33.50
CA PRO A 48 27.09 39.87 -34.16
C PRO A 48 27.64 38.65 -34.96
N GLU A 49 26.73 38.12 -35.79
CA GLU A 49 26.94 37.40 -37.06
C GLU A 49 27.02 35.86 -37.08
N ARG A 50 26.88 35.36 -38.32
CA ARG A 50 26.54 33.98 -38.70
C ARG A 50 27.76 33.31 -39.32
N ASP A 51 27.79 31.98 -39.33
CA ASP A 51 28.01 31.31 -40.62
C ASP A 51 27.41 29.90 -40.68
N MET A 52 27.34 29.36 -41.91
CA MET A 52 26.81 28.04 -42.25
C MET A 52 27.94 27.01 -42.43
N LEU A 53 27.67 25.73 -42.10
CA LEU A 53 27.63 24.62 -43.09
C LEU A 53 27.34 23.26 -42.44
N ALA A 54 27.15 22.22 -43.26
CA ALA A 54 26.51 20.97 -42.86
C ALA A 54 27.36 19.70 -43.04
N THR A 55 27.20 18.75 -42.12
CA THR A 55 27.36 17.30 -42.30
C THR A 55 26.30 16.62 -41.41
N SER A 56 25.28 15.94 -41.92
CA SER A 56 25.25 14.76 -42.80
C SER A 56 25.60 13.44 -42.09
N THR A 57 24.60 12.82 -41.48
CA THR A 57 24.45 11.35 -41.42
C THR A 57 22.96 11.01 -41.39
N ARG A 58 22.50 10.16 -42.33
CA ARG A 58 21.15 9.58 -42.31
C ARG A 58 21.19 8.23 -41.60
N PHE A 59 20.21 7.95 -40.75
CA PHE A 59 19.81 6.58 -40.41
C PHE A 59 18.45 6.29 -41.05
N PRO A 60 18.32 5.22 -41.86
CA PRO A 60 17.07 4.91 -42.55
C PRO A 60 16.07 4.23 -41.60
N CYS A 61 14.86 4.77 -41.53
CA CYS A 61 13.72 4.09 -40.91
C CYS A 61 12.92 3.36 -42.00
N HIS A 62 12.89 2.02 -41.96
CA HIS A 62 11.83 1.23 -42.59
C HIS A 62 11.57 -0.09 -41.85
N THR A 63 10.34 -0.19 -41.34
CA THR A 63 9.48 -1.38 -41.25
C THR A 63 10.12 -2.76 -41.37
N VAL A 64 10.16 -3.49 -40.25
CA VAL A 64 9.87 -4.93 -40.23
C VAL A 64 8.69 -5.13 -39.27
N SER A 65 7.64 -5.81 -39.73
CA SER A 65 6.41 -6.06 -38.98
C SER A 65 6.26 -7.55 -38.69
N ARG A 66 5.71 -7.88 -37.51
CA ARG A 66 5.41 -9.24 -36.99
C ARG A 66 6.60 -10.19 -36.88
N LEU A 67 6.93 -10.60 -35.64
CA LEU A 67 7.20 -12.00 -35.21
C LEU A 67 7.67 -12.09 -33.73
N LEU A 68 7.01 -11.39 -32.80
CA LEU A 68 7.29 -11.47 -31.35
C LEU A 68 6.01 -11.26 -30.49
N GLU A 69 4.94 -12.01 -30.75
CA GLU A 69 3.75 -12.04 -29.85
C GLU A 69 3.55 -13.40 -29.15
N ASP A 70 4.30 -14.44 -29.52
CA ASP A 70 4.30 -15.75 -28.86
C ASP A 70 5.48 -15.91 -27.90
N SER A 71 5.27 -16.71 -26.83
CA SER A 71 6.29 -17.24 -25.92
C SER A 71 6.99 -16.27 -24.93
N PHE A 72 6.26 -15.39 -24.25
CA PHE A 72 6.67 -14.90 -22.93
C PHE A 72 5.57 -14.91 -21.85
N PHE A 73 4.62 -15.84 -21.96
CA PHE A 73 3.78 -16.22 -20.82
C PHE A 73 4.60 -17.08 -19.85
N LEU A 74 5.44 -16.43 -19.05
CA LEU A 74 6.06 -17.07 -17.89
C LEU A 74 4.94 -17.63 -17.00
N PRO A 75 5.02 -18.89 -16.54
CA PRO A 75 4.11 -19.37 -15.51
C PRO A 75 4.27 -18.48 -14.27
N PRO A 76 3.22 -18.25 -13.47
CA PRO A 76 3.34 -17.48 -12.24
C PRO A 76 4.39 -18.14 -11.35
N VAL A 77 5.53 -17.46 -11.19
CA VAL A 77 6.66 -17.94 -10.38
C VAL A 77 6.16 -18.07 -8.95
N GLN A 78 5.93 -19.31 -8.53
CA GLN A 78 5.37 -19.61 -7.22
C GLN A 78 6.34 -19.08 -6.16
N PRO A 79 5.92 -18.16 -5.27
CA PRO A 79 6.81 -17.65 -4.22
C PRO A 79 7.26 -18.83 -3.35
N ASP A 80 8.57 -18.95 -3.18
CA ASP A 80 9.25 -20.12 -2.59
C ASP A 80 8.49 -20.76 -1.41
N ILE A 81 7.77 -21.85 -1.74
CA ILE A 81 6.80 -22.52 -0.86
C ILE A 81 7.50 -23.08 0.39
N ALA A 82 8.82 -23.32 0.33
CA ALA A 82 9.59 -23.84 1.46
C ALA A 82 9.56 -22.92 2.68
N LYS A 83 9.47 -21.59 2.51
CA LYS A 83 9.53 -20.64 3.63
C LYS A 83 8.35 -20.76 4.60
N PHE A 84 7.18 -21.15 4.12
CA PHE A 84 6.00 -21.37 4.96
C PHE A 84 5.84 -22.81 5.47
N SER A 85 6.93 -23.61 5.49
CA SER A 85 6.99 -24.90 6.19
C SER A 85 6.48 -24.83 7.64
N HIS A 86 6.68 -23.69 8.31
CA HIS A 86 6.25 -23.46 9.70
C HIS A 86 4.92 -22.68 9.83
N ARG A 87 4.15 -22.48 8.75
CA ARG A 87 2.93 -21.64 8.75
C ARG A 87 1.96 -21.96 9.90
N ARG A 88 1.74 -23.24 10.21
CA ARG A 88 0.87 -23.66 11.31
C ARG A 88 1.32 -23.11 12.68
N PHE A 89 2.63 -22.94 12.91
CA PHE A 89 3.12 -22.33 14.15
C PHE A 89 2.79 -20.84 14.23
N LEU A 90 2.88 -20.12 13.11
CA LEU A 90 2.47 -18.72 13.00
C LEU A 90 0.95 -18.55 13.16
N GLU A 91 0.15 -19.34 12.43
CA GLU A 91 -1.32 -19.35 12.55
C GLU A 91 -1.75 -19.67 13.99
N ASN A 92 -1.08 -20.62 14.64
CA ASN A 92 -1.31 -20.95 16.05
C ASN A 92 -0.81 -19.85 17.01
N SER A 93 0.26 -19.11 16.70
CA SER A 93 0.77 -18.03 17.57
C SER A 93 -0.14 -16.80 17.53
N ILE A 94 -0.66 -16.42 16.36
CA ILE A 94 -1.64 -15.32 16.21
C ILE A 94 -3.08 -15.75 16.53
N GLY A 95 -3.39 -17.05 16.48
CA GLY A 95 -4.73 -17.60 16.72
C GLY A 95 -5.71 -17.45 15.57
N TYR A 96 -5.22 -17.51 14.33
CA TYR A 96 -6.01 -17.35 13.11
C TYR A 96 -5.44 -18.22 11.99
N HIS A 97 -6.32 -18.93 11.27
CA HIS A 97 -5.95 -19.70 10.07
C HIS A 97 -6.46 -18.95 8.83
N PHE A 98 -5.56 -18.74 7.86
CA PHE A 98 -5.89 -18.02 6.64
C PHE A 98 -6.60 -18.92 5.63
N LYS A 99 -7.60 -18.36 4.93
CA LYS A 99 -8.28 -19.01 3.80
C LYS A 99 -7.50 -18.71 2.52
N ASP A 100 -7.12 -17.45 2.37
CA ASP A 100 -6.26 -16.90 1.33
C ASP A 100 -4.83 -16.77 1.87
N LEU A 101 -3.93 -17.62 1.38
CA LEU A 101 -2.52 -17.61 1.77
C LEU A 101 -1.73 -16.48 1.10
N ASP A 102 -2.24 -15.87 0.04
CA ASP A 102 -1.56 -14.78 -0.65
C ASP A 102 -1.68 -13.45 0.11
N LEU A 103 -2.74 -13.25 0.90
CA LEU A 103 -2.80 -12.19 1.91
C LEU A 103 -1.75 -12.38 3.03
N LEU A 104 -1.48 -13.63 3.42
CA LEU A 104 -0.42 -13.94 4.38
C LEU A 104 0.98 -13.72 3.77
N ASN A 105 1.18 -14.13 2.52
CA ASN A 105 2.42 -13.90 1.77
C ASN A 105 2.69 -12.39 1.59
N GLU A 106 1.69 -11.59 1.16
CA GLU A 106 1.82 -10.13 1.02
C GLU A 106 2.14 -9.48 2.37
N ALA A 107 1.56 -9.93 3.49
CA ALA A 107 1.81 -9.33 4.82
C ALA A 107 3.28 -9.43 5.29
N PHE A 108 3.96 -10.53 4.94
CA PHE A 108 5.37 -10.77 5.30
C PHE A 108 6.37 -10.33 4.22
N LEU A 109 5.92 -9.68 3.14
CA LEU A 109 6.77 -9.14 2.08
C LEU A 109 7.17 -7.68 2.38
N ALA A 110 8.40 -7.44 2.86
CA ALA A 110 8.85 -6.10 3.19
C ALA A 110 8.91 -5.18 1.95
N ALA A 111 8.69 -3.88 2.14
CA ALA A 111 8.81 -2.88 1.09
C ALA A 111 10.19 -2.94 0.38
N GLY A 112 10.16 -3.09 -0.94
CA GLY A 112 11.33 -3.25 -1.82
C GLY A 112 11.94 -4.66 -1.86
N ALA A 113 11.42 -5.64 -1.11
CA ALA A 113 11.88 -7.04 -1.20
C ALA A 113 11.47 -7.73 -2.52
N SER A 114 10.38 -7.27 -3.14
CA SER A 114 9.90 -7.72 -4.46
C SER A 114 10.82 -7.35 -5.63
N SER A 115 11.88 -6.56 -5.40
CA SER A 115 12.93 -6.31 -6.40
C SER A 115 13.76 -7.56 -6.76
N ALA A 116 13.71 -8.61 -5.94
CA ALA A 116 14.46 -9.86 -6.13
C ALA A 116 13.73 -10.89 -7.03
N GLU A 117 13.41 -10.50 -8.26
CA GLU A 117 13.09 -11.32 -9.47
C GLU A 117 11.97 -12.40 -9.41
N ASN A 118 11.49 -12.84 -8.25
CA ASN A 118 10.75 -14.11 -8.08
C ASN A 118 9.42 -13.97 -7.33
N TYR A 119 8.81 -12.79 -7.31
CA TYR A 119 7.50 -12.56 -6.68
C TYR A 119 6.46 -12.08 -7.69
N THR A 120 5.34 -12.80 -7.79
CA THR A 120 4.19 -12.43 -8.64
C THR A 120 3.42 -11.20 -8.13
N TYR A 121 3.87 -10.56 -7.04
CA TYR A 121 3.21 -9.44 -6.37
C TYR A 121 3.56 -8.12 -7.06
N PRO A 122 2.58 -7.40 -7.63
CA PRO A 122 2.82 -6.33 -8.61
C PRO A 122 3.24 -4.98 -7.99
N SER A 123 3.93 -4.97 -6.85
CA SER A 123 4.36 -3.71 -6.21
C SER A 123 5.70 -3.80 -5.51
N PHE A 124 6.52 -2.76 -5.73
CA PHE A 124 7.69 -2.42 -4.92
C PHE A 124 7.30 -2.06 -3.47
N ASP A 125 6.04 -1.72 -3.23
CA ASP A 125 5.52 -1.35 -1.92
C ASP A 125 5.41 -2.52 -0.93
N GLY A 126 5.28 -3.77 -1.41
CA GLY A 126 5.11 -4.93 -0.54
C GLY A 126 3.94 -4.75 0.43
N ASN A 127 4.15 -5.09 1.69
CA ASN A 127 3.12 -5.13 2.72
C ASN A 127 2.48 -3.78 3.12
N LYS A 128 2.98 -2.63 2.62
CA LYS A 128 2.45 -1.29 2.95
C LYS A 128 0.93 -1.15 2.80
N ARG A 129 0.34 -1.79 1.77
CA ARG A 129 -1.10 -1.71 1.49
C ARG A 129 -1.93 -2.38 2.57
N LEU A 130 -1.48 -3.55 3.04
CA LEU A 130 -2.08 -4.24 4.19
C LEU A 130 -1.77 -3.51 5.50
N ALA A 131 -0.57 -2.95 5.67
CA ALA A 131 -0.19 -2.17 6.85
C ALA A 131 -1.11 -0.96 7.06
N PHE A 132 -1.37 -0.17 6.01
CA PHE A 132 -2.29 0.97 6.05
C PHE A 132 -3.72 0.58 6.48
N VAL A 133 -4.20 -0.58 6.02
CA VAL A 133 -5.49 -1.16 6.45
C VAL A 133 -5.42 -1.61 7.92
N GLY A 134 -4.32 -2.24 8.32
CA GLY A 134 -4.08 -2.73 9.68
C GLY A 134 -4.04 -1.62 10.73
N ASP A 135 -3.29 -0.54 10.48
CA ASP A 135 -3.27 0.66 11.32
C ASP A 135 -4.69 1.24 11.48
N SER A 136 -5.42 1.43 10.37
CA SER A 136 -6.79 1.92 10.39
C SER A 136 -7.74 1.06 11.24
N VAL A 137 -7.59 -0.27 11.18
CA VAL A 137 -8.39 -1.23 11.96
C VAL A 137 -7.97 -1.27 13.43
N LEU A 138 -6.67 -1.17 13.72
CA LEU A 138 -6.14 -1.09 15.08
C LEU A 138 -6.63 0.19 15.79
N ARG A 139 -6.54 1.35 15.11
CA ARG A 139 -7.07 2.62 15.62
C ARG A 139 -8.57 2.54 15.93
N LEU A 140 -9.36 1.91 15.05
CA LEU A 140 -10.79 1.68 15.28
C LEU A 140 -11.03 0.83 16.54
N MET A 141 -10.29 -0.27 16.73
CA MET A 141 -10.47 -1.13 17.91
C MET A 141 -10.04 -0.47 19.22
N VAL A 142 -8.95 0.32 19.21
CA VAL A 142 -8.52 1.07 20.40
C VAL A 142 -9.55 2.15 20.76
N ALA A 143 -10.11 2.84 19.77
CA ALA A 143 -11.19 3.82 19.99
C ALA A 143 -12.50 3.17 20.50
N ASP A 144 -12.83 1.98 20.00
CA ASP A 144 -14.01 1.19 20.39
C ASP A 144 -13.92 0.64 21.83
N GLU A 145 -12.76 0.14 22.27
CA GLU A 145 -12.54 -0.25 23.68
C GLU A 145 -12.44 0.97 24.62
N TRP A 146 -12.03 2.14 24.09
CA TRP A 146 -11.94 3.39 24.86
C TRP A 146 -13.28 4.09 25.07
N PHE A 147 -14.15 4.14 24.05
CA PHE A 147 -15.37 4.95 24.05
C PHE A 147 -16.31 4.74 25.26
N PRO A 148 -16.51 3.51 25.78
CA PRO A 148 -17.32 3.28 26.99
C PRO A 148 -16.78 3.93 28.26
N SER A 149 -15.53 4.39 28.30
CA SER A 149 -14.91 4.99 29.50
C SER A 149 -15.47 6.37 29.87
N GLY A 150 -16.15 7.07 28.96
CA GLY A 150 -16.64 8.43 29.17
C GLY A 150 -15.56 9.49 29.40
N THR A 151 -14.29 9.17 29.13
CA THR A 151 -13.15 10.07 29.35
C THR A 151 -12.92 11.04 28.17
N GLY A 152 -12.06 12.05 28.35
CA GLY A 152 -11.74 13.01 27.29
C GLY A 152 -10.77 12.45 26.23
N THR A 153 -10.86 12.94 24.98
CA THR A 153 -10.09 12.45 23.81
C THR A 153 -8.57 12.43 23.97
N ALA A 154 -8.01 13.25 24.87
CA ALA A 154 -6.59 13.20 25.22
C ALA A 154 -6.16 11.83 25.79
N SER A 155 -7.08 11.06 26.38
CA SER A 155 -6.83 9.68 26.81
C SER A 155 -6.94 8.66 25.67
N ALA A 156 -7.85 8.86 24.72
CA ALA A 156 -7.90 8.07 23.47
C ALA A 156 -6.57 8.16 22.73
N ASN A 157 -6.03 9.38 22.58
CA ASN A 157 -4.75 9.62 21.91
C ASN A 157 -3.58 8.91 22.62
N LYS A 158 -3.57 8.88 23.96
CA LYS A 158 -2.57 8.13 24.73
C LYS A 158 -2.67 6.62 24.51
N LEU A 159 -3.88 6.06 24.44
CA LEU A 159 -4.06 4.64 24.10
C LEU A 159 -3.63 4.34 22.66
N LEU A 160 -3.91 5.25 21.71
CA LEU A 160 -3.46 5.12 20.32
C LEU A 160 -1.92 5.18 20.19
N GLU A 161 -1.25 5.94 21.05
CA GLU A 161 0.22 5.99 21.15
C GLU A 161 0.79 4.73 21.86
N GLU A 162 0.17 4.28 22.95
CA GLU A 162 0.55 3.08 23.71
C GLU A 162 0.45 1.78 22.88
N TYR A 163 -0.63 1.62 22.10
CA TYR A 163 -0.92 0.40 21.35
C TYR A 163 -0.57 0.48 19.85
N GLY A 164 -0.53 1.68 19.26
CA GLY A 164 -0.29 1.91 17.83
C GLY A 164 1.05 2.55 17.47
N SER A 165 2.00 2.65 18.40
CA SER A 165 3.34 3.18 18.10
C SER A 165 4.24 2.15 17.40
N ASN A 166 5.11 2.64 16.52
CA ASN A 166 6.15 1.83 15.85
C ASN A 166 7.07 1.08 16.82
N GLU A 167 7.23 1.58 18.05
CA GLU A 167 7.95 0.89 19.12
C GLU A 167 7.18 -0.38 19.53
N LYS A 168 5.96 -0.20 20.06
CA LYS A 168 5.06 -1.28 20.50
C LYS A 168 4.83 -2.33 19.42
N LEU A 169 4.53 -1.92 18.20
CA LEU A 169 4.26 -2.81 17.08
C LEU A 169 5.50 -3.65 16.69
N SER A 170 6.71 -3.09 16.85
CA SER A 170 7.97 -3.82 16.63
C SER A 170 8.35 -4.75 17.79
N GLU A 171 7.93 -4.44 19.02
CA GLU A 171 8.08 -5.32 20.18
C GLU A 171 7.13 -6.52 20.09
N THR A 172 5.86 -6.29 19.74
CA THR A 172 4.89 -7.36 19.45
C THR A 172 5.38 -8.25 18.31
N ALA A 173 5.98 -7.69 17.25
CA ALA A 173 6.59 -8.49 16.18
C ALA A 173 7.63 -9.48 16.75
N LYS A 174 8.54 -9.00 17.59
CA LYS A 174 9.60 -9.80 18.23
C LYS A 174 9.03 -10.85 19.19
N ALA A 175 8.09 -10.45 20.04
CA ALA A 175 7.46 -11.33 21.03
C ALA A 175 6.70 -12.51 20.38
N HIS A 176 6.03 -12.27 19.24
CA HIS A 176 5.32 -13.30 18.47
C HIS A 176 6.18 -13.98 17.38
N ARG A 177 7.48 -13.66 17.33
CA ARG A 177 8.47 -14.15 16.35
C ARG A 177 8.09 -13.92 14.88
N LEU A 178 7.40 -12.81 14.59
CA LEU A 178 6.98 -12.45 13.23
C LEU A 178 8.19 -12.21 12.31
N GLN A 179 9.31 -11.69 12.84
CA GLN A 179 10.53 -11.47 12.06
C GLN A 179 11.13 -12.75 11.46
N ASP A 180 10.83 -13.93 12.02
CA ASP A 180 11.37 -15.20 11.53
C ASP A 180 10.75 -15.58 10.16
N TYR A 181 9.58 -15.03 9.84
CA TYR A 181 8.86 -15.23 8.58
C TYR A 181 9.05 -14.06 7.59
N LEU A 182 9.70 -12.96 8.01
CA LEU A 182 9.84 -11.73 7.23
C LEU A 182 10.74 -11.91 6.00
N ILE A 183 10.16 -11.69 4.82
CA ILE A 183 10.89 -11.57 3.56
C ILE A 183 11.46 -10.15 3.49
N ARG A 184 12.71 -10.01 3.96
CA ARG A 184 13.44 -8.74 4.09
C ARG A 184 13.83 -8.15 2.74
N ASN A 185 13.95 -6.82 2.69
CA ASN A 185 14.54 -6.13 1.55
C ASN A 185 16.07 -6.35 1.56
N PRO A 186 16.71 -6.81 0.45
CA PRO A 186 18.16 -7.05 0.40
C PRO A 186 19.03 -5.88 0.86
N ALA A 187 18.60 -4.64 0.63
CA ALA A 187 19.30 -3.43 1.06
C ALA A 187 19.41 -3.28 2.59
N GLN A 188 18.58 -3.97 3.37
CA GLN A 188 18.57 -3.92 4.84
C GLN A 188 19.70 -4.75 5.48
N ARG A 189 20.47 -5.51 4.70
CA ARG A 189 21.65 -6.28 5.15
C ARG A 189 21.40 -7.21 6.36
N GLY A 190 20.17 -7.73 6.48
CA GLY A 190 19.75 -8.61 7.59
C GLY A 190 19.35 -7.90 8.88
N VAL A 191 19.37 -6.57 8.96
CA VAL A 191 18.93 -5.81 10.14
C VAL A 191 17.45 -5.45 10.03
N ASP A 192 16.64 -5.99 10.94
CA ASP A 192 15.20 -5.70 11.00
C ASP A 192 14.93 -4.30 11.57
N ALA A 193 14.70 -3.34 10.67
CA ALA A 193 14.33 -1.99 11.04
C ALA A 193 13.02 -1.95 11.84
N ARG A 194 12.97 -1.12 12.90
CA ARG A 194 11.80 -0.92 13.77
C ARG A 194 10.51 -0.73 12.96
N THR A 195 10.56 0.12 11.95
CA THR A 195 9.44 0.43 11.05
C THR A 195 9.00 -0.76 10.18
N THR A 196 9.94 -1.57 9.67
CA THR A 196 9.60 -2.78 8.91
C THR A 196 8.90 -3.82 9.79
N LEU A 197 9.36 -4.00 11.03
CA LEU A 197 8.68 -4.88 11.98
C LEU A 197 7.29 -4.35 12.37
N ALA A 198 7.17 -3.04 12.64
CA ALA A 198 5.89 -2.41 12.93
C ALA A 198 4.88 -2.62 11.79
N SER A 199 5.25 -2.28 10.55
CA SER A 199 4.36 -2.48 9.40
C SER A 199 4.13 -3.92 9.00
N THR A 200 4.97 -4.87 9.45
CA THR A 200 4.65 -6.31 9.35
C THR A 200 3.55 -6.68 10.34
N THR A 201 3.60 -6.20 11.58
CA THR A 201 2.53 -6.39 12.57
C THR A 201 1.22 -5.76 12.09
N GLU A 202 1.25 -4.53 11.58
CA GLU A 202 0.10 -3.87 10.95
C GLU A 202 -0.43 -4.69 9.77
N ALA A 203 0.43 -5.14 8.86
CA ALA A 203 0.03 -5.90 7.68
C ALA A 203 -0.61 -7.26 8.02
N VAL A 204 -0.19 -7.93 9.10
CA VAL A 204 -0.87 -9.13 9.60
C VAL A 204 -2.29 -8.81 10.09
N ILE A 205 -2.50 -7.68 10.79
CA ILE A 205 -3.84 -7.23 11.20
C ILE A 205 -4.71 -6.91 9.96
N GLY A 206 -4.12 -6.22 8.97
CA GLY A 206 -4.78 -5.93 7.69
C GLY A 206 -5.14 -7.19 6.90
N ALA A 207 -4.26 -8.18 6.84
CA ALA A 207 -4.50 -9.46 6.18
C ALA A 207 -5.64 -10.24 6.85
N VAL A 208 -5.66 -10.34 8.19
CA VAL A 208 -6.76 -10.96 8.94
C VAL A 208 -8.08 -10.23 8.71
N TRP A 209 -8.07 -8.89 8.68
CA TRP A 209 -9.26 -8.09 8.40
C TRP A 209 -9.84 -8.36 7.00
N ILE A 210 -9.00 -8.52 5.97
CA ILE A 210 -9.46 -8.85 4.61
C ILE A 210 -9.90 -10.32 4.51
N ASP A 211 -9.07 -11.27 4.94
CA ASP A 211 -9.34 -12.72 4.86
C ASP A 211 -10.59 -13.12 5.65
N SER A 212 -10.81 -12.52 6.82
CA SER A 212 -12.00 -12.76 7.64
C SER A 212 -13.31 -12.28 6.99
N GLY A 213 -13.23 -11.44 5.95
CA GLY A 213 -14.38 -10.80 5.32
C GLY A 213 -14.82 -9.52 6.04
N LYS A 214 -13.87 -8.82 6.70
CA LYS A 214 -14.09 -7.64 7.56
C LYS A 214 -14.84 -7.96 8.86
N ASP A 215 -14.55 -9.12 9.45
CA ASP A 215 -15.09 -9.50 10.76
C ASP A 215 -14.27 -8.84 11.88
N LEU A 216 -14.90 -7.87 12.55
CA LEU A 216 -14.34 -7.15 13.68
C LEU A 216 -14.13 -8.07 14.89
N VAL A 217 -14.95 -9.11 15.08
CA VAL A 217 -14.82 -10.06 16.20
C VAL A 217 -13.64 -11.01 15.97
N ALA A 218 -13.53 -11.61 14.78
CA ALA A 218 -12.36 -12.42 14.43
C ALA A 218 -11.06 -11.61 14.53
N THR A 219 -11.03 -10.41 13.97
CA THR A 219 -9.82 -9.58 13.96
C THR A 219 -9.48 -9.09 15.38
N ARG A 220 -10.48 -8.68 16.20
CA ARG A 220 -10.26 -8.27 17.61
C ARG A 220 -9.67 -9.40 18.46
N ARG A 221 -10.01 -10.67 18.21
CA ARG A 221 -9.37 -11.82 18.89
C ARG A 221 -7.87 -11.89 18.60
N VAL A 222 -7.46 -11.67 17.35
CA VAL A 222 -6.03 -11.65 16.96
C VAL A 222 -5.32 -10.46 17.62
N VAL A 223 -5.87 -9.25 17.52
CA VAL A 223 -5.25 -8.06 18.10
C VAL A 223 -5.14 -8.16 19.64
N LYS A 224 -6.14 -8.73 20.33
CA LYS A 224 -6.05 -9.03 21.78
C LYS A 224 -4.99 -10.10 22.08
N LYS A 225 -4.84 -11.13 21.24
CA LYS A 225 -3.81 -12.17 21.41
C LYS A 225 -2.38 -11.67 21.11
N LEU A 226 -2.24 -10.66 20.27
CA LEU A 226 -1.00 -9.92 20.00
C LEU A 226 -0.62 -8.90 21.10
N GLY A 227 -1.46 -8.73 22.13
CA GLY A 227 -1.24 -7.75 23.20
C GLY A 227 -1.36 -6.29 22.77
N LEU A 228 -2.12 -6.03 21.69
CA LEU A 228 -2.25 -4.73 21.02
C LEU A 228 -3.59 -4.00 21.30
N LEU A 229 -4.29 -4.39 22.37
CA LEU A 229 -5.47 -3.67 22.86
C LEU A 229 -5.40 -3.52 24.38
N PRO A 230 -5.99 -2.44 24.95
CA PRO A 230 -6.12 -2.31 26.39
C PRO A 230 -6.91 -3.48 26.98
N LYS A 231 -6.65 -3.78 28.25
CA LYS A 231 -7.56 -4.63 29.03
C LYS A 231 -8.94 -3.93 29.09
N PRO A 232 -10.06 -4.67 29.04
CA PRO A 232 -11.39 -4.07 29.12
C PRO A 232 -11.49 -3.17 30.35
N LEU A 233 -11.87 -1.90 30.16
CA LEU A 233 -11.90 -0.88 31.22
C LEU A 233 -13.10 -1.02 32.18
N ILE A 234 -13.59 -2.25 32.34
CA ILE A 234 -14.78 -2.59 33.13
C ILE A 234 -14.39 -2.66 34.62
N ARG A 235 -15.11 -1.90 35.43
CA ARG A 235 -15.22 -2.04 36.89
C ARG A 235 -16.49 -2.82 37.22
#